data_AF-A0A2P8IFW1-F1
#
_entry.id   AF-A0A2P8IFW1-F1
#
_cell.length_a   1.000
_cell.length_b   1.000
_cell.length_c   1.000
_cell.angle_alpha   90.00
_cell.angle_beta   90.00
_cell.angle_gamma   90.00
#
_symmetry.space_group_name_H-M   'P 1'
#
loop_
_entity.id
_entity.type
_entity.pdbx_description
1 polymer ?
#
loop_
_entity_poly.entity_id
_entity_poly.type
_entity_poly.pdbx_seq_one_letter_code
_entity_poly.pdbx_strand_id
1 'polypeptide(L)' 'MWGVNSSSQIYHYTNDDENPWVGILGTLSDIGAGADGTVWGVDSSSGVFRYAGDAPS' A
#
# COMPACT_ATOMS: atom_id res chain seq x y z
N MET A 1 -0.58 1.80 -8.81
CA MET A 1 0.75 2.21 -8.25
C MET A 1 0.65 2.20 -6.73
N TRP A 2 1.75 2.00 -6.03
CA TRP A 2 1.78 1.96 -4.55
C TRP A 2 2.82 2.93 -4.02
N GLY A 3 2.56 3.49 -2.84
CA GLY A 3 3.50 4.41 -2.21
C GLY A 3 3.30 4.54 -0.71
N VAL A 4 4.38 4.94 -0.03
CA VAL A 4 4.39 5.36 1.37
C VAL A 4 4.84 6.82 1.44
N ASN A 5 4.25 7.60 2.36
CA ASN A 5 4.69 8.97 2.61
C ASN A 5 5.59 9.08 3.85
N SER A 6 6.10 10.28 4.16
CA SER A 6 6.98 10.50 5.33
C SER A 6 6.33 10.22 6.68
N SER A 7 4.99 10.16 6.73
CA SER A 7 4.21 9.79 7.91
C SER A 7 3.92 8.28 7.97
N SER A 8 4.61 7.48 7.15
CA SER A 8 4.43 6.02 7.01
C SER A 8 3.04 5.59 6.53
N GLN A 9 2.22 6.51 6.01
CA GLN A 9 0.88 6.20 5.50
C GLN A 9 0.98 5.54 4.13
N ILE A 10 0.12 4.55 3.89
CA ILE A 10 0.11 3.71 2.69
C ILE A 10 -0.95 4.20 1.72
N TYR A 11 -0.61 4.31 0.44
CA TYR A 11 -1.53 4.72 -0.61
C TYR A 11 -1.50 3.79 -1.83
N HIS A 12 -2.67 3.54 -2.39
CA HIS A 12 -2.86 2.83 -3.66
C HIS A 12 -3.46 3.77 -4.71
N TYR A 13 -2.84 3.84 -5.89
CA TYR A 13 -3.33 4.65 -7.00
C TYR A 13 -4.53 4.00 -7.68
N THR A 14 -5.61 4.75 -7.82
CA THR A 14 -6.95 4.28 -8.23
C THR A 14 -7.22 4.37 -9.72
N ASN A 15 -6.37 5.07 -10.49
CA ASN A 15 -6.64 5.44 -11.89
C ASN A 15 -7.84 6.40 -12.07
N ASP A 16 -8.24 7.11 -11.00
CA ASP A 16 -9.21 8.20 -11.00
C ASP A 16 -8.46 9.54 -10.88
N ASP A 17 -8.59 10.43 -11.87
CA ASP A 17 -7.87 11.70 -11.87
C ASP A 17 -8.42 12.71 -10.83
N GLU A 18 -9.67 12.57 -10.39
CA GLU A 18 -10.27 13.42 -9.35
C GLU A 18 -9.84 12.98 -7.96
N ASN A 19 -9.76 11.66 -7.72
CA ASN A 19 -9.33 11.07 -6.45
C ASN A 19 -8.28 9.97 -6.68
N PRO A 20 -7.04 10.35 -7.05
CA PRO A 20 -6.03 9.41 -7.55
C PRO A 20 -5.49 8.43 -6.53
N TRP A 21 -5.70 8.66 -5.23
CA TRP A 21 -5.10 7.85 -4.18
C TRP A 21 -6.15 7.46 -3.14
N VAL A 22 -6.22 6.16 -2.83
CA VAL A 22 -6.93 5.65 -1.67
C VAL A 22 -5.93 5.31 -0.56
N GLY A 23 -6.26 5.69 0.67
CA GLY A 23 -5.48 5.34 1.85
C GLY A 23 -5.77 3.92 2.29
N ILE A 24 -4.70 3.16 2.57
CA ILE A 24 -4.80 1.81 3.14
C ILE A 24 -4.47 1.87 4.63
N LEU A 25 -5.30 1.22 5.45
CA LEU A 25 -5.09 1.18 6.90
C LEU A 25 -3.78 0.45 7.23
N GLY A 26 -3.00 1.05 8.13
CA GLY A 26 -1.70 0.55 8.56
C GLY A 26 -0.59 1.54 8.29
N THR A 27 0.63 1.13 8.64
CA THR A 27 1.84 1.93 8.46
C THR A 27 2.98 1.07 7.95
N LEU A 28 3.72 1.54 6.94
CA LEU A 28 4.88 0.87 6.38
C LEU A 28 6.04 1.86 6.23
N SER A 29 7.26 1.36 6.34
CA SER A 29 8.49 2.08 6.02
C SER A 29 8.89 1.93 4.55
N ASP A 30 8.52 0.80 3.92
CA ASP A 30 8.77 0.54 2.50
C ASP A 30 7.69 -0.39 1.90
N ILE A 31 7.46 -0.26 0.59
CA ILE A 31 6.44 -1.01 -0.15
C ILE A 31 6.90 -1.36 -1.56
N GLY A 32 6.65 -2.61 -1.97
CA GLY A 32 6.96 -3.12 -3.30
C GLY A 32 5.75 -3.80 -3.94
N ALA A 33 5.54 -3.53 -5.23
CA ALA A 33 4.50 -4.16 -6.03
C ALA A 33 5.12 -4.93 -7.20
N GLY A 34 4.76 -6.21 -7.32
CA GLY A 34 5.10 -7.06 -8.45
C GLY A 34 4.23 -6.77 -9.67
N ALA A 35 4.73 -7.12 -10.85
CA ALA A 35 4.00 -6.96 -12.11
C ALA A 35 2.73 -7.85 -12.17
N ASP A 36 2.66 -8.89 -11.34
CA ASP A 36 1.52 -9.79 -11.16
C ASP A 36 0.43 -9.21 -10.22
N GLY A 37 0.63 -7.99 -9.70
CA GLY A 37 -0.28 -7.35 -8.76
C GLY A 37 -0.05 -7.77 -7.30
N THR A 38 0.94 -8.62 -7.02
CA THR A 38 1.30 -8.97 -5.64
C THR A 38 1.98 -7.78 -4.96
N VAL A 39 1.57 -7.44 -3.73
CA VAL A 39 2.13 -6.30 -2.99
C VAL A 39 2.62 -6.76 -1.62
N TRP A 40 3.83 -6.36 -1.29
CA TRP A 40 4.48 -6.60 0.00
C TRP A 40 4.98 -5.30 0.59
N GLY A 41 5.08 -5.26 1.92
CA GLY A 41 5.65 -4.13 2.63
C GLY A 41 6.33 -4.55 3.91
N VAL A 42 7.19 -3.66 4.41
CA VAL A 42 7.83 -3.78 5.72
C VAL A 42 7.50 -2.58 6.59
N ASP A 43 7.38 -2.78 7.90
CA ASP A 43 7.22 -1.69 8.85
C ASP A 43 8.54 -1.35 9.56
N SER A 44 8.55 -0.31 10.39
CA SER A 44 9.72 0.10 11.18
C SER A 44 10.13 -0.93 12.25
N SER A 45 9.25 -1.88 12.58
CA SER A 45 9.48 -2.93 13.56
C SER A 45 10.00 -4.22 12.92
N SER A 46 10.40 -4.18 11.63
CA SER A 46 10.80 -5.34 10.83
C SER A 46 9.69 -6.37 10.61
N GLY A 47 8.43 -5.99 10.78
CA GLY A 47 7.28 -6.77 10.36
C GLY A 47 7.19 -6.84 8.84
N VAL A 48 6.82 -7.99 8.30
CA VAL A 48 6.66 -8.23 6.86
C VAL A 48 5.19 -8.55 6.58
N PHE A 49 4.58 -7.81 5.65
CA PHE A 49 3.15 -7.88 5.37
C PHE A 49 2.91 -8.10 3.88
N ARG A 50 1.87 -8.87 3.57
CA ARG A 50 1.35 -9.03 2.21
C ARG A 50 -0.02 -8.39 2.12
N TYR A 51 -0.24 -7.58 1.10
CA TYR A 51 -1.58 -7.06 0.81
C TYR A 51 -2.48 -8.21 0.33
N ALA A 52 -3.63 -8.39 0.98
CA ALA A 52 -4.58 -9.45 0.65
C ALA A 52 -5.73 -8.97 -0.25
N GLY A 53 -5.72 -7.69 -0.67
CA GLY A 53 -6.86 -7.05 -1.32
C GLY A 53 -7.85 -6.48 -0.32
N ASP A 54 -8.73 -5.61 -0.79
CA ASP A 54 -9.96 -5.30 -0.09
C ASP A 54 -10.82 -6.56 -0.16
N ALA A 55 -10.88 -7.33 0.93
CA ALA A 55 -11.88 -8.37 1.03
C ALA A 55 -13.24 -7.69 0.77
N PRO A 56 -14.03 -8.14 -0.22
CA PRO A 56 -15.36 -7.59 -0.39
C PRO A 56 -16.11 -7.83 0.91
N SER A 57 -16.60 -6.75 1.52
CA SER A 57 -17.61 -6.82 2.58
C SER A 57 -18.86 -7.50 2.08
#